data_AF-A0A925YNY7-F1
#
_entry.id   AF-A0A925YNY7-F1
#
_cell.length_a   1.000
_cell.length_b   1.000
_cell.length_c   1.000
_cell.angle_alpha   90.00
_cell.angle_beta   90.00
_cell.angle_gamma   90.00
#
_symmetry.space_group_name_H-M   'P 1'
#
loop_
_entity.id
_entity.type
_entity.pdbx_description
1 polymer ?
#
loop_
_entity_poly.entity_id
_entity_poly.type
_entity_poly.pdbx_seq_one_letter_code
_entity_poly.pdbx_strand_id
1 'polypeptide(L)' 'MDPDQQGLGIGAALIAQAEETARLNGAREMGLDTAEPATGLIAFYNRLGYRHIGYTQWGNVNYRSVVLSRTL' A
#
# COMPACT_ATOMS: atom_id res chain seq x y z
N MET A 1 16.01 -4.83 1.03
CA MET A 1 15.52 -4.70 -0.35
C MET A 1 16.44 -3.72 -1.03
N ASP A 2 17.20 -4.17 -2.03
CA ASP A 2 18.17 -3.35 -2.75
C ASP A 2 17.48 -2.15 -3.43
N PRO A 3 18.00 -0.92 -3.28
CA PRO A 3 17.44 0.29 -3.92
C PRO A 3 17.37 0.20 -5.44
N ASP A 4 18.27 -0.57 -6.06
CA ASP A 4 18.47 -0.60 -7.52
C ASP A 4 17.45 -1.49 -8.28
N GLN A 5 16.53 -2.16 -7.57
CA GLN A 5 15.49 -2.99 -8.19
C GLN A 5 14.07 -2.40 -8.08
N GLN A 6 13.94 -1.19 -7.53
CA GLN A 6 12.66 -0.49 -7.49
C GLN A 6 12.35 0.11 -8.86
N GLY A 7 11.64 -0.62 -9.73
CA GLY A 7 11.17 -0.01 -10.99
C GLY A 7 10.66 -0.91 -12.11
N LEU A 8 10.76 -2.23 -12.03
CA LEU A 8 10.44 -3.13 -13.15
C LEU A 8 8.97 -3.61 -13.21
N GLY A 9 8.05 -2.96 -12.50
CA GLY A 9 6.62 -3.32 -12.53
C GLY A 9 6.22 -4.48 -11.62
N ILE A 10 7.16 -5.15 -10.95
CA ILE A 10 6.89 -6.27 -10.03
C ILE A 10 5.97 -5.84 -8.89
N GLY A 11 6.24 -4.68 -8.27
CA GLY A 11 5.39 -4.16 -7.19
C GLY A 11 3.96 -3.90 -7.68
N ALA A 12 3.78 -3.31 -8.86
CA ALA A 12 2.46 -3.07 -9.43
C ALA A 12 1.74 -4.38 -9.80
N ALA A 13 2.46 -5.37 -10.34
CA ALA A 13 1.91 -6.68 -10.68
C ALA A 13 1.45 -7.44 -9.42
N LEU A 14 2.24 -7.41 -8.34
CA LEU A 14 1.86 -8.02 -7.07
C LEU A 14 0.60 -7.38 -6.48
N ILE A 15 0.51 -6.04 -6.52
CA ILE A 15 -0.68 -5.34 -6.03
C ILE A 15 -1.89 -5.67 -6.91
N ALA A 16 -1.76 -5.65 -8.24
CA ALA A 16 -2.86 -6.02 -9.14
C ALA A 16 -3.37 -7.44 -8.89
N GLN A 17 -2.46 -8.40 -8.68
CA GLN A 17 -2.83 -9.78 -8.35
C GLN A 17 -3.54 -9.87 -6.99
N ALA A 18 -3.08 -9.14 -5.98
CA ALA A 18 -3.73 -9.10 -4.68
C ALA A 18 -5.13 -8.49 -4.77
N GLU A 19 -5.29 -7.39 -5.51
CA GLU A 19 -6.60 -6.74 -5.75
C GLU A 19 -7.57 -7.69 -6.45
N GLU A 20 -7.11 -8.41 -7.47
CA GLU A 20 -7.92 -9.41 -8.17
C GLU A 20 -8.35 -10.54 -7.23
N THR A 21 -7.41 -11.09 -6.45
CA THR A 21 -7.75 -12.11 -5.45
C THR A 21 -8.76 -11.59 -4.44
N ALA A 22 -8.64 -10.34 -3.99
CA ALA A 22 -9.60 -9.75 -3.06
C ALA A 22 -10.99 -9.58 -3.69
N ARG A 23 -11.07 -9.12 -4.96
CA ARG A 23 -12.34 -9.04 -5.72
C ARG A 23 -13.01 -10.40 -5.85
N LEU A 24 -12.24 -11.43 -6.22
CA LEU A 24 -12.74 -12.80 -6.36
C LEU A 24 -13.28 -13.36 -5.03
N ASN A 25 -12.78 -12.88 -3.89
CA ASN A 25 -13.29 -13.21 -2.57
C ASN A 25 -14.43 -12.28 -2.09
N GLY A 26 -14.95 -11.40 -2.95
CA GLY A 26 -16.07 -10.51 -2.64
C GLY A 26 -15.71 -9.28 -1.80
N ALA A 27 -14.42 -8.97 -1.64
CA ALA A 27 -13.99 -7.76 -0.96
C ALA A 27 -14.37 -6.52 -1.79
N ARG A 28 -14.76 -5.44 -1.11
CA ARG A 28 -15.13 -4.14 -1.73
C ARG A 28 -14.10 -3.06 -1.50
N GLU A 29 -13.14 -3.31 -0.62
CA GLU A 29 -12.11 -2.36 -0.23
C GLU A 29 -10.84 -3.13 0.11
N MET A 30 -9.70 -2.60 -0.31
CA MET A 30 -8.38 -3.06 0.10
C MET A 30 -7.72 -1.97 0.95
N GLY A 31 -7.27 -2.33 2.14
CA GLY A 31 -6.53 -1.45 3.04
C GLY A 31 -5.08 -1.93 3.23
N LEU A 32 -4.18 -0.97 3.45
CA LEU A 32 -2.77 -1.24 3.82
C LEU A 32 -2.24 -0.10 4.68
N ASP A 33 -1.12 -0.33 5.34
CA ASP A 33 -0.35 0.73 5.99
C ASP A 33 1.12 0.70 5.58
N THR A 34 1.76 1.87 5.61
CA THR A 34 3.20 2.03 5.41
C THR A 34 3.75 3.10 6.34
N ALA A 35 5.04 3.05 6.64
CA ALA A 35 5.68 4.05 7.50
C ALA A 35 5.46 5.47 6.92
N GLU A 36 5.09 6.44 7.76
CA GLU A 36 4.91 7.83 7.34
C GLU A 36 6.15 8.43 6.63
N PRO A 37 7.38 8.13 7.06
CA PRO A 37 8.57 8.58 6.33
C PRO A 37 8.78 7.92 4.97
N ALA A 38 8.07 6.83 4.65
CA ALA A 38 8.20 6.09 3.38
C ALA A 38 7.43 6.78 2.25
N THR A 39 7.76 8.04 1.98
CA THR A 39 7.10 8.91 0.99
C THR A 39 7.06 8.32 -0.42
N GLY A 40 8.09 7.54 -0.80
CA GLY A 40 8.11 6.81 -2.08
C GLY A 40 7.03 5.74 -2.20
N LEU A 41 6.79 4.96 -1.13
CA LEU A 41 5.72 3.96 -1.09
C LEU A 41 4.34 4.62 -1.06
N ILE A 42 4.19 5.70 -0.27
CA ILE A 42 2.94 6.47 -0.23
C ILE A 42 2.61 7.00 -1.63
N ALA A 43 3.58 7.60 -2.33
CA ALA A 43 3.39 8.07 -3.69
C ALA A 43 3.08 6.94 -4.68
N PHE A 44 3.72 5.77 -4.53
CA PHE A 44 3.44 4.58 -5.33
C PHE A 44 1.99 4.12 -5.17
N TYR A 45 1.49 3.95 -3.94
CA TYR A 45 0.11 3.54 -3.68
C TYR A 45 -0.92 4.58 -4.13
N ASN A 46 -0.62 5.87 -3.96
CA ASN A 46 -1.47 6.96 -4.48
C ASN A 46 -1.62 6.88 -6.01
N ARG A 47 -0.55 6.58 -6.75
CA ARG A 47 -0.62 6.37 -8.22
C ARG A 47 -1.47 5.16 -8.60
N LEU A 48 -1.54 4.15 -7.73
CA LEU A 48 -2.42 3.00 -7.89
C LEU A 48 -3.88 3.28 -7.46
N GLY A 49 -4.20 4.49 -7.00
CA GLY A 49 -5.56 4.89 -6.63
C GLY A 49 -5.93 4.61 -5.17
N TYR A 50 -4.95 4.28 -4.31
CA TYR A 50 -5.18 4.24 -2.88
C TYR A 50 -5.27 5.67 -2.33
N ARG A 51 -6.19 5.88 -1.40
CA ARG A 51 -6.42 7.16 -0.71
C ARG A 51 -6.00 7.05 0.74
N HIS A 52 -5.41 8.11 1.27
CA HIS A 52 -5.08 8.19 2.69
C HIS A 52 -6.38 8.25 3.51
N ILE A 53 -6.52 7.35 4.49
CA ILE A 53 -7.70 7.27 5.37
C ILE A 53 -7.39 7.55 6.84
N GLY A 54 -6.12 7.64 7.22
CA GLY A 54 -5.71 8.05 8.55
C GLY A 54 -4.30 7.62 8.90
N TYR A 55 -3.94 7.83 10.16
CA TYR A 55 -2.67 7.41 10.71
C TYR A 55 -2.87 6.41 11.84
N THR A 56 -1.89 5.54 12.06
CA THR A 56 -1.84 4.64 13.22
C THR A 56 -0.44 4.63 13.83
N GLN A 57 -0.36 4.57 15.16
CA GLN A 57 0.91 4.40 15.88
C GLN A 57 0.93 2.99 16.45
N TRP A 58 1.62 2.08 15.77
CA TRP A 58 1.82 0.73 16.29
C TRP A 58 2.79 0.76 17.48
N GLY A 59 2.53 -0.05 18.51
CA GLY A 59 3.32 -0.06 19.74
C GLY A 59 4.72 -0.68 19.61
N ASN A 60 5.06 -1.24 18.45
CA ASN A 60 6.29 -1.99 18.19
C ASN A 60 7.24 -1.31 17.19
N VAL A 61 6.92 -0.10 16.73
CA VAL A 61 7.76 0.68 15.80
C VAL A 61 7.88 2.13 16.28
N ASN A 62 8.98 2.80 15.92
CA ASN A 62 9.30 4.17 16.36
C ASN A 62 8.82 5.26 15.39
N TYR A 63 7.93 4.92 14.47
CA TYR A 63 7.33 5.83 13.50
C TYR A 63 5.81 5.63 13.48
N ARG A 64 5.09 6.65 13.00
CA ARG A 64 3.67 6.54 12.70
C ARG A 64 3.50 5.91 11.32
N SER A 65 2.48 5.08 11.14
CA SER A 65 2.09 4.57 9.83
C SER A 65 0.99 5.43 9.22
N VAL A 66 1.03 5.57 7.89
CA VAL A 66 -0.06 6.08 7.06
C VAL A 66 -0.91 4.91 6.61
N VAL A 67 -2.21 4.97 6.87
CA VAL A 67 -3.19 3.97 6.45
C VAL A 67 -3.84 4.43 5.15
N LEU A 68 -3.83 3.56 4.15
CA LEU A 68 -4.29 3.80 2.79
C LEU A 68 -5.39 2.80 2.44
N SER A 69 -6.37 3.20 1.63
CA SER A 69 -7.37 2.27 1.11
C SER A 69 -7.80 2.54 -0.33
N ARG A 70 -8.20 1.50 -1.04
CA ARG A 70 -8.76 1.59 -2.39
C ARG A 70 -10.03 0.75 -2.48
N THR A 71 -11.08 1.32 -3.04
CA THR A 71 -12.30 0.57 -3.37
C THR A 71 -11.99 -0.37 -4.55
N LEU A 72 -12.32 -1.64 -4.39
CA LEU A 72 -12.02 -2.71 -5.35
C LEU A 72 -13.09 -2.81 -6.43
#